data_AF-A0AAW0LJ42-F1
#
_entry.id   AF-A0AAW0LJ42-F1
#
_cell.length_a   1.000
_cell.length_b   1.000
_cell.length_c   1.000
_cell.angle_alpha   90.00
_cell.angle_beta   90.00
_cell.angle_gamma   90.00
#
_symmetry.space_group_name_H-M   'P 1'
#
loop_
_entity.id
_entity.type
_entity.pdbx_description
1 polymer ?
#
loop_
_entity_poly.entity_id
_entity_poly.type
_entity_poly.pdbx_seq_one_letter_code
_entity_poly.pdbx_strand_id
1 'polypeptide(L)'
;MESMPTMEMNKMVDMVSLIANLKGVVLEPEDIAEAVLYLGSDESKYVSRMNLVVDGGKVALITKGASGIGETTTRLFVRQGAKVLIANVQD
;
A
#
# COMPACT_ATOMS: atom_id res chain seq x y z
N MET A 1 15.94 -19.01 21.60
CA MET A 1 14.94 -18.07 21.07
C MET A 1 13.64 -18.86 21.05
N GLU A 2 12.87 -18.81 22.14
CA GLU A 2 11.60 -19.57 22.20
C GLU A 2 10.59 -18.94 21.25
N SER A 3 10.00 -19.75 20.38
CA SER A 3 8.95 -19.32 19.46
C SER A 3 7.69 -18.96 20.24
N MET A 4 7.11 -17.80 19.94
CA MET A 4 5.85 -17.37 20.56
C MET A 4 4.69 -18.36 20.26
N PRO A 5 3.78 -18.59 21.22
CA PRO A 5 2.60 -19.45 21.00
C PRO A 5 1.67 -18.90 19.92
N THR A 6 1.14 -19.77 19.06
CA THR A 6 0.28 -19.43 17.91
C THR A 6 -0.95 -18.59 18.29
N MET A 7 -1.52 -18.82 19.47
CA MET A 7 -2.69 -18.08 19.96
C MET A 7 -2.38 -16.60 20.28
N GLU A 8 -1.18 -16.30 20.76
CA GLU A 8 -0.74 -14.92 21.01
C GLU A 8 -0.38 -14.21 19.71
N MET A 9 0.18 -14.95 18.74
CA MET A 9 0.47 -14.45 17.40
C MET A 9 -0.82 -14.02 16.66
N ASN A 10 -1.87 -14.84 16.72
CA ASN A 10 -3.16 -14.51 16.07
C ASN A 10 -3.78 -13.22 16.63
N LYS A 11 -3.75 -13.02 17.96
CA LYS A 11 -4.26 -11.78 18.59
C LYS A 11 -3.49 -10.54 18.13
N MET A 12 -2.17 -10.65 17.97
CA MET A 12 -1.35 -9.54 17.45
C MET A 12 -1.69 -9.22 15.98
N VAL A 13 -1.86 -10.25 15.15
CA VAL A 13 -2.26 -10.08 13.74
C VAL A 13 -3.63 -9.43 13.62
N ASP A 14 -4.60 -9.85 14.44
CA ASP A 14 -5.93 -9.24 14.50
C ASP A 14 -5.85 -7.76 14.91
N MET A 15 -5.06 -7.44 15.94
CA MET A 15 -4.86 -6.08 16.40
C MET A 15 -4.20 -5.18 15.34
N VAL A 16 -3.20 -5.68 14.61
CA VAL A 16 -2.56 -4.95 13.51
C VAL A 16 -3.55 -4.73 12.36
N SER A 17 -4.39 -5.71 12.05
CA SER A 17 -5.46 -5.60 11.06
C SER A 17 -6.53 -4.54 11.43
N LEU A 18 -6.74 -4.30 12.73
CA LEU A 18 -7.66 -3.26 13.23
C LEU A 18 -7.12 -1.84 13.03
N ILE A 19 -5.80 -1.64 12.88
CA ILE A 19 -5.20 -0.32 12.61
C ILE A 19 -4.81 -0.12 11.14
N ALA A 20 -4.61 -1.21 10.38
CA ALA A 20 -4.40 -1.17 8.93
C ALA A 20 -5.68 -0.74 8.19
N ASN A 21 -5.56 -0.10 7.02
CA ASN A 21 -6.74 0.25 6.21
C ASN A 21 -7.30 -0.95 5.45
N LEU A 22 -6.46 -1.95 5.16
CA LEU A 22 -6.87 -3.23 4.59
C LEU A 22 -7.32 -4.17 5.72
N LYS A 23 -8.63 -4.16 5.99
CA LYS A 23 -9.23 -5.02 7.03
C LYS A 23 -9.23 -6.48 6.57
N GLY A 24 -8.76 -7.37 7.43
CA GLY A 24 -8.75 -8.82 7.18
C GLY A 24 -7.68 -9.29 6.19
N VAL A 25 -6.73 -8.43 5.83
CA VAL A 25 -5.56 -8.79 5.03
C VAL A 25 -4.36 -8.89 5.96
N VAL A 26 -3.73 -10.07 5.99
CA VAL A 26 -2.50 -10.32 6.74
C VAL A 26 -1.35 -10.20 5.75
N LEU A 27 -0.28 -9.51 6.13
CA LEU A 27 0.93 -9.43 5.30
C LEU A 27 1.59 -10.80 5.22
N GLU A 28 1.73 -11.33 4.01
CA GLU A 28 2.39 -12.60 3.72
C GLU A 28 3.72 -12.38 2.99
N PRO A 29 4.67 -13.36 3.02
CA PRO A 29 5.91 -13.28 2.25
C PRO A 29 5.71 -13.00 0.75
N GLU A 30 4.60 -13.48 0.20
CA GLU A 30 4.19 -13.30 -1.18
C GLU A 30 3.97 -11.83 -1.54
N ASP A 31 3.39 -11.03 -0.64
CA ASP A 31 3.21 -9.58 -0.85
C ASP A 31 4.54 -8.85 -1.05
N ILE A 32 5.58 -9.29 -0.33
CA ILE A 32 6.94 -8.76 -0.49
C ILE A 32 7.53 -9.20 -1.83
N ALA A 33 7.34 -10.46 -2.20
CA ALA A 33 7.83 -10.99 -3.48
C ALA A 33 7.20 -10.27 -4.67
N GLU A 34 5.90 -9.97 -4.62
CA GLU A 34 5.19 -9.19 -5.64
C GLU A 34 5.72 -7.75 -5.73
N ALA A 35 5.97 -7.10 -4.59
CA ALA A 35 6.56 -5.76 -4.56
C ALA A 35 7.96 -5.74 -5.19
N VAL A 36 8.77 -6.79 -4.95
CA VAL A 36 10.09 -6.95 -5.58
C VAL A 36 9.95 -7.23 -7.08
N LEU A 37 8.99 -8.06 -7.48
CA LEU A 37 8.73 -8.35 -8.89
C LEU A 37 8.36 -7.07 -9.66
N TYR A 38 7.51 -6.21 -9.07
CA TYR A 38 7.19 -4.89 -9.62
C TYR A 38 8.43 -4.01 -9.83
N LEU A 39 9.38 -4.00 -8.88
CA LEU A 39 10.63 -3.26 -9.02
C LEU A 39 11.57 -3.85 -10.08
N GLY A 40 11.44 -5.15 -10.39
CA GLY A 40 12.18 -5.83 -11.44
C GLY A 40 11.54 -5.74 -12.83
N SER A 41 10.30 -5.24 -12.92
CA SER A 41 9.50 -5.27 -14.15
C SER A 41 9.51 -3.95 -14.92
N ASP A 42 9.05 -4.00 -16.17
CA ASP A 42 8.99 -2.83 -17.07
C ASP A 42 8.07 -1.71 -16.54
N GLU A 43 7.13 -2.05 -15.65
CA GLU A 43 6.25 -1.09 -14.96
C GLU A 43 7.01 -0.10 -14.09
N SER A 44 8.22 -0.45 -13.62
CA SER A 44 9.07 0.42 -12.80
C SER A 44 10.20 1.10 -13.58
N LYS A 45 10.19 1.06 -14.92
CA LYS A 45 11.28 1.57 -15.79
C LYS A 45 11.73 3.03 -15.58
N TYR A 46 10.88 3.86 -14.97
CA TYR A 46 11.19 5.26 -14.63
C TYR A 46 11.42 5.50 -13.13
N VAL A 47 11.42 4.44 -12.32
CA VAL A 47 11.55 4.48 -10.87
C VAL A 47 12.97 4.07 -10.50
N SER A 48 13.68 4.93 -9.76
CA SER A 48 14.99 4.58 -9.22
C SER A 48 15.16 5.12 -7.80
N ARG A 49 15.90 4.39 -6.96
CA ARG A 49 16.30 4.78 -5.58
C ARG A 49 15.17 5.05 -4.58
N MET A 50 13.92 4.68 -4.89
CA MET A 50 12.80 4.90 -3.98
C MET A 50 12.68 3.76 -2.96
N ASN A 51 12.27 4.11 -1.73
CA ASN A 51 11.92 3.12 -0.71
C ASN A 51 10.45 2.74 -0.90
N LEU A 52 10.21 1.50 -1.36
CA LEU A 52 8.87 0.92 -1.46
C LEU A 52 8.51 0.24 -0.14
N VAL A 53 7.58 0.83 0.62
CA VAL A 53 7.10 0.28 1.89
C VAL A 53 5.87 -0.58 1.65
N VAL A 54 5.92 -1.84 2.07
CA VAL A 54 4.80 -2.79 2.01
C VAL A 54 4.19 -2.92 3.41
N ASP A 55 3.16 -2.12 3.72
CA ASP A 55 2.63 -1.98 5.09
C ASP A 55 1.13 -2.32 5.24
N GLY A 56 0.49 -2.89 4.22
CA GLY A 56 -0.95 -3.18 4.28
C GLY A 56 -1.84 -1.92 4.24
N GLY A 57 -1.31 -0.82 3.70
CA GLY A 57 -2.07 0.31 3.21
C GLY A 57 -2.26 1.44 4.22
N LYS A 58 -1.53 2.54 3.97
CA LYS A 58 -2.01 3.90 4.25
C LYS A 58 -2.74 4.41 2.99
N VAL A 59 -3.91 5.03 3.19
CA VAL A 59 -4.69 5.72 2.15
C VAL A 59 -3.77 6.48 1.18
N ALA A 60 -3.99 6.31 -0.13
CA ALA A 60 -3.21 7.05 -1.12
C ALA A 60 -3.65 8.52 -1.13
N LEU A 61 -2.82 9.39 -0.57
CA LEU A 61 -3.01 10.83 -0.63
C LEU A 61 -2.40 11.36 -1.92
N ILE A 62 -3.24 11.92 -2.80
CA ILE A 62 -2.80 12.53 -4.05
C ILE A 62 -3.09 14.03 -3.97
N THR A 63 -2.01 14.83 -3.94
CA THR A 63 -2.11 16.28 -4.05
C THR A 63 -2.23 16.69 -5.52
N LYS A 64 -3.02 17.74 -5.81
CA LYS A 64 -3.31 18.15 -7.21
C LYS A 64 -3.91 17.03 -8.06
N GLY A 65 -4.70 16.15 -7.46
CA GLY A 65 -5.26 14.95 -8.11
C GLY A 65 -6.41 15.20 -9.09
N ALA A 66 -6.84 16.46 -9.28
CA ALA A 66 -8.00 16.78 -10.12
C ALA A 66 -7.68 16.94 -11.62
N SER A 67 -6.41 17.12 -12.00
CA SER A 67 -6.01 17.27 -13.41
C SER A 67 -4.61 16.73 -13.71
N GLY A 68 -4.31 16.54 -15.00
CA GLY A 68 -2.98 16.19 -15.49
C GLY A 68 -2.46 14.85 -14.96
N ILE A 69 -1.22 14.86 -14.44
CA ILE A 69 -0.58 13.66 -13.86
C ILE A 69 -1.38 13.16 -12.64
N GLY A 70 -1.80 14.07 -11.76
CA GLY A 70 -2.52 13.71 -10.54
C GLY A 70 -3.85 13.01 -10.81
N GLU A 71 -4.57 13.43 -11.85
CA GLU A 71 -5.84 12.80 -12.29
C GLU A 71 -5.63 11.40 -12.85
N THR A 72 -4.58 11.22 -13.65
CA THR A 72 -4.22 9.91 -14.21
C THR A 72 -3.81 8.95 -13.10
N THR A 73 -2.99 9.40 -12.15
CA THR A 73 -2.61 8.63 -10.96
C THR A 73 -3.84 8.25 -10.13
N THR A 74 -4.74 9.21 -9.85
CA THR A 74 -5.96 8.94 -9.09
C THR A 74 -6.81 7.87 -9.78
N ARG A 75 -7.03 7.99 -11.09
CA ARG A 75 -7.80 6.98 -11.86
C ARG A 75 -7.18 5.59 -11.79
N LEU A 76 -5.87 5.48 -11.92
CA LEU A 76 -5.19 4.18 -11.85
C LEU A 76 -5.32 3.57 -10.46
N PHE A 77 -5.10 4.35 -9.40
CA PHE A 77 -5.21 3.87 -8.02
C PHE A 77 -6.64 3.40 -7.70
N VAL A 78 -7.66 4.15 -8.10
CA VAL A 78 -9.06 3.75 -7.93
C VAL A 78 -9.38 2.48 -8.71
N ARG A 79 -8.89 2.35 -9.96
CA ARG A 79 -9.08 1.12 -10.76
C ARG A 79 -8.47 -0.12 -10.11
N GLN A 80 -7.39 0.04 -9.36
CA GLN A 80 -6.75 -1.03 -8.59
C GLN A 80 -7.40 -1.24 -7.21
N GLY A 81 -8.54 -0.60 -6.93
CA GLY A 81 -9.28 -0.77 -5.66
C GLY A 81 -8.74 0.04 -4.49
N ALA A 82 -7.77 0.92 -4.71
CA ALA A 82 -7.23 1.76 -3.64
C ALA A 82 -8.23 2.82 -3.21
N LYS A 83 -8.29 3.06 -1.89
CA LYS A 83 -8.95 4.25 -1.33
C LYS A 83 -8.03 5.45 -1.53
N VAL A 84 -8.49 6.44 -2.30
CA VAL A 84 -7.74 7.64 -2.65
C VAL A 84 -8.35 8.85 -1.97
N LEU A 85 -7.53 9.66 -1.31
CA LEU A 85 -7.89 11.00 -0.84
C LEU A 85 -7.24 12.03 -1.76
N ILE A 86 -8.05 12.86 -2.41
CA ILE A 86 -7.54 13.95 -3.25
C ILE A 86 -7.53 15.24 -2.43
N ALA A 87 -6.37 15.88 -2.33
CA ALA A 87 -6.23 17.18 -1.68
C ALA A 87 -5.79 18.25 -2.69
N ASN A 88 -6.66 19.22 -2.94
CA ASN A 88 -6.33 20.44 -3.68
C ASN A 88 -6.45 21.63 -2.74
N VAL A 89 -5.54 22.59 -2.88
CA VAL A 89 -5.70 23.91 -2.28
C VAL A 89 -6.68 24.69 -3.16
N GLN A 90 -7.71 25.28 -2.55
CA GLN A 90 -8.48 26.36 -3.16
C GLN A 90 -7.84 27.66 -2.68
N ASP A 91 -7.50 28.54 -3.62
CA ASP A 91 -7.11 29.91 -3.29
C ASP A 91 -8.32 30.68 -2.71
#